data_AF-A0A6I2RFF4-F1
#
_entry.id   AF-A0A6I2RFF4-F1
#
_cell.length_a   1.000
_cell.length_b   1.000
_cell.length_c   1.000
_cell.angle_alpha   90.00
_cell.angle_beta   90.00
_cell.angle_gamma   90.00
#
_symmetry.space_group_name_H-M   'P 1'
#
loop_
_entity.id
_entity.type
_entity.pdbx_description
1 polymer ?
#
loop_
_entity_poly.entity_id
_entity_poly.type
_entity_poly.pdbx_seq_one_letter_code
_entity_poly.pdbx_strand_id
1 'polypeptide(L)'
;MTKQEIMIDYADFLATVLEGKGPEKLPVEGPLIDAYLYSSVLAYLRPDWFQSKKFDPAFSDLCRQLSDYQEKAGRDVFFSSIAKHSKIVTESETCKSFDVGKVRYCVELNSGVVPSQDIGLLISKEPKDRKFAMRTMAKFLRRAFPKPKEALMVLSTPKPKPAMVLLTDRINSVLSPAVQYPELPTTGILPMSELPFQQLNTGEKRDFMHEMWRYITMLMPETPYSDAILPKNMRWSYVDGEKTKEVDINSRFAREAACLNPEPLVCYLCRPEFRRLLSAIFYVRSSQLPVAPLYSKGSEERARYFALHDSVLAPIMEGMDEAIRYQVDMAGDALMGQEKMKIQLDEAEQEVKDLRAQLDEMSKRTAAPELEQELSKLKEELTAVRRKSETDLERVNANLSRLQGENKRLTENLKASQASYNEINEQYINLLWEDGMFLDEDDLQEQDAPPAPSGVRERIGEEVYEKLAGKRLVVVGGHANTQRVLRELFPEWRFFAVDEKLTDSMSAVDAVAVLARYTSHKNVEQARAAVKSADVPMLTVSYNGPTSICQALAKML
;
A
#
# COMPACT_ATOMS: atom_id res chain seq x y z
N MET A 1 -6.30 -24.21 -20.29
CA MET A 1 -5.79 -22.83 -20.53
C MET A 1 -4.85 -22.44 -19.39
N THR A 2 -3.88 -21.56 -19.60
CA THR A 2 -3.10 -20.98 -18.50
C THR A 2 -3.95 -19.98 -17.69
N LYS A 3 -3.65 -19.78 -16.40
CA LYS A 3 -4.34 -18.76 -15.57
C LYS A 3 -4.21 -17.35 -16.17
N GLN A 4 -3.07 -17.07 -16.80
CA GLN A 4 -2.82 -15.82 -17.51
C GLN A 4 -3.76 -15.63 -18.71
N GLU A 5 -3.97 -16.66 -19.54
CA GLU A 5 -4.94 -16.62 -20.65
C GLU A 5 -6.36 -16.38 -20.15
N ILE A 6 -6.76 -17.09 -19.08
CA ILE A 6 -8.07 -16.93 -18.45
C ILE A 6 -8.27 -15.48 -17.98
N MET A 7 -7.25 -14.86 -17.37
CA MET A 7 -7.32 -13.47 -16.90
C MET A 7 -7.36 -12.45 -18.03
N ILE A 8 -6.60 -12.65 -19.12
CA ILE A 8 -6.63 -11.75 -20.28
C ILE A 8 -7.99 -11.79 -20.95
N ASP A 9 -8.53 -12.99 -21.18
CA ASP A 9 -9.86 -13.19 -21.77
C ASP A 9 -10.94 -12.53 -20.91
N TYR A 10 -10.85 -12.70 -19.58
CA TYR A 10 -11.82 -12.13 -18.66
C TYR A 10 -11.74 -10.61 -18.60
N ALA A 11 -10.53 -10.04 -18.51
CA ALA A 11 -10.34 -8.60 -18.51
C ALA A 11 -10.82 -7.95 -19.82
N ASP A 12 -10.62 -8.60 -20.97
CA ASP A 12 -11.14 -8.13 -22.25
C ASP A 12 -12.66 -8.16 -22.31
N PHE A 13 -13.25 -9.25 -21.80
CA PHE A 13 -14.69 -9.37 -21.68
C PHE A 13 -15.26 -8.22 -20.84
N LEU A 14 -14.72 -7.98 -19.64
CA LEU A 14 -15.16 -6.91 -18.75
C LEU A 14 -14.98 -5.53 -19.41
N ALA A 15 -13.84 -5.26 -20.05
CA ALA A 15 -13.60 -4.00 -20.75
C ALA A 15 -14.62 -3.76 -21.87
N THR A 16 -15.00 -4.82 -22.60
CA THR A 16 -15.98 -4.75 -23.69
C THR A 16 -17.39 -4.46 -23.18
N VAL A 17 -17.78 -5.05 -22.04
CA VAL A 17 -19.05 -4.74 -21.36
C VAL A 17 -19.07 -3.28 -20.89
N LEU A 18 -18.01 -2.82 -20.24
CA LEU A 18 -17.90 -1.44 -19.73
C LEU A 18 -17.87 -0.37 -20.84
N GLU A 19 -17.38 -0.72 -22.03
CA GLU A 19 -17.41 0.15 -23.22
C GLU A 19 -18.78 0.19 -23.90
N GLY A 20 -19.79 -0.55 -23.41
CA GLY A 20 -21.12 -0.62 -24.02
C GLY A 20 -21.16 -1.44 -25.31
N LYS A 21 -20.13 -2.26 -25.57
CA LYS A 21 -20.04 -3.19 -26.71
C LYS A 21 -20.46 -4.61 -26.34
N GLY A 22 -20.84 -4.84 -25.08
CA GLY A 22 -21.33 -6.11 -24.56
C GLY A 22 -22.84 -6.29 -24.71
N PRO A 23 -23.41 -7.38 -24.17
CA PRO A 23 -24.86 -7.64 -24.22
C PRO A 23 -25.64 -6.51 -23.53
N GLU A 24 -26.67 -5.96 -24.19
CA GLU A 24 -27.47 -4.81 -23.70
C GLU A 24 -28.19 -5.03 -22.36
N LYS A 25 -28.21 -6.26 -21.82
CA LYS A 25 -28.97 -6.65 -20.63
C LYS A 25 -28.16 -6.77 -19.33
N LEU A 26 -26.83 -6.67 -19.36
CA LEU A 26 -26.02 -6.87 -18.15
C LEU A 26 -25.96 -5.59 -17.29
N PRO A 27 -26.30 -5.66 -15.98
CA PRO A 27 -26.04 -4.57 -15.06
C PRO A 27 -24.53 -4.30 -14.98
N VAL A 28 -24.15 -3.02 -14.95
CA VAL A 28 -22.75 -2.59 -15.08
C VAL A 28 -22.00 -2.63 -13.74
N GLU A 29 -22.74 -2.62 -12.64
CA GLU A 29 -22.24 -2.61 -11.27
C GLU A 29 -21.43 -3.88 -10.93
N GLY A 30 -21.91 -5.06 -11.34
CA GLY A 30 -21.22 -6.34 -11.14
C GLY A 30 -19.85 -6.38 -11.84
N PRO A 31 -19.78 -6.15 -13.16
CA PRO A 31 -18.51 -6.07 -13.90
C PRO A 31 -17.49 -5.08 -13.34
N LEU A 32 -17.95 -3.94 -12.80
CA LEU A 32 -17.07 -2.94 -12.18
C LEU A 32 -16.42 -3.48 -10.89
N ILE A 33 -17.23 -4.05 -10.00
CA ILE A 33 -16.73 -4.65 -8.76
C ILE A 33 -15.80 -5.81 -9.07
N ASP A 34 -16.18 -6.70 -9.97
CA ASP A 34 -15.37 -7.87 -10.32
C ASP A 34 -13.99 -7.49 -10.84
N ALA A 35 -13.95 -6.56 -11.80
CA ALA A 35 -12.70 -6.04 -12.34
C ALA A 35 -11.78 -5.54 -11.22
N TYR A 36 -12.35 -4.81 -10.24
CA TYR A 36 -11.60 -4.23 -9.14
C TYR A 36 -11.09 -5.27 -8.15
N LEU A 37 -11.97 -6.16 -7.68
CA LEU A 37 -11.64 -7.20 -6.71
C LEU A 37 -10.63 -8.20 -7.27
N TYR A 38 -10.74 -8.54 -8.54
CA TYR A 38 -9.88 -9.54 -9.16
C TYR A 38 -8.50 -8.98 -9.40
N SER A 39 -8.43 -7.70 -9.80
CA SER A 39 -7.17 -6.98 -9.89
C SER A 39 -6.51 -6.84 -8.53
N SER A 40 -7.29 -6.67 -7.45
CA SER A 40 -6.75 -6.63 -6.09
C SER A 40 -6.08 -7.96 -5.69
N VAL A 41 -6.66 -9.11 -6.04
CA VAL A 41 -6.02 -10.41 -5.79
C VAL A 41 -4.71 -10.56 -6.56
N LEU A 42 -4.67 -10.11 -7.82
CA LEU A 42 -3.44 -10.13 -8.62
C LEU A 42 -2.35 -9.24 -8.02
N ALA A 43 -2.72 -8.05 -7.54
CA ALA A 43 -1.77 -7.11 -6.94
C ALA A 43 -1.22 -7.62 -5.60
N TYR A 44 -2.09 -8.14 -4.74
CA TYR A 44 -1.77 -8.31 -3.31
C TYR A 44 -1.51 -9.75 -2.86
N LEU A 45 -1.99 -10.76 -3.60
CA LEU A 45 -1.93 -12.16 -3.16
C LEU A 45 -1.28 -13.08 -4.20
N ARG A 46 -1.62 -12.91 -5.48
CA ARG A 46 -1.22 -13.78 -6.60
C ARG A 46 -0.65 -13.02 -7.79
N PRO A 47 0.45 -12.26 -7.62
CA PRO A 47 1.14 -11.63 -8.76
C PRO A 47 1.71 -12.67 -9.74
N ASP A 48 1.86 -13.93 -9.32
CA ASP A 48 2.28 -15.05 -10.17
C ASP A 48 1.25 -15.44 -11.25
N TRP A 49 -0.03 -15.09 -11.08
CA TRP A 49 -1.08 -15.42 -12.05
C TRP A 49 -1.06 -14.58 -13.32
N PHE A 50 -0.50 -13.37 -13.25
CA PHE A 50 -0.47 -12.46 -14.37
C PHE A 50 0.81 -11.62 -14.35
N GLN A 51 1.71 -11.88 -15.28
CA GLN A 51 2.97 -11.15 -15.40
C GLN A 51 2.88 -10.11 -16.50
N SER A 52 2.81 -8.84 -16.10
CA SER A 52 2.84 -7.70 -17.03
C SER A 52 3.48 -6.50 -16.35
N LYS A 53 4.53 -5.93 -16.97
CA LYS A 53 5.16 -4.68 -16.51
C LYS A 53 4.21 -3.48 -16.49
N LYS A 54 3.04 -3.60 -17.12
CA LYS A 54 2.02 -2.55 -17.17
C LYS A 54 0.96 -2.69 -16.08
N PHE A 55 0.87 -3.86 -15.42
CA PHE A 55 -0.19 -4.12 -14.44
C PHE A 55 -0.04 -3.22 -13.22
N ASP A 56 1.07 -3.33 -12.49
CA ASP A 56 1.26 -2.57 -11.23
C ASP A 56 1.10 -1.05 -11.44
N PRO A 57 1.74 -0.42 -12.44
CA PRO A 57 1.56 1.02 -12.66
C PRO A 57 0.13 1.40 -13.08
N ALA A 58 -0.61 0.50 -13.73
CA ALA A 58 -2.00 0.76 -14.09
C ALA A 58 -2.93 0.59 -12.89
N PHE A 59 -2.69 -0.40 -12.03
CA PHE A 59 -3.48 -0.64 -10.83
C PHE A 59 -3.27 0.46 -9.79
N SER A 60 -2.02 0.89 -9.54
CA SER A 60 -1.74 2.04 -8.68
C SER A 60 -2.39 3.33 -9.21
N ASP A 61 -2.40 3.56 -10.52
CA ASP A 61 -3.09 4.70 -11.14
C ASP A 61 -4.62 4.62 -11.01
N LEU A 62 -5.20 3.40 -11.03
CA LEU A 62 -6.62 3.18 -10.77
C LEU A 62 -6.96 3.56 -9.32
N CYS A 63 -6.28 2.98 -8.33
CA CYS A 63 -6.53 3.26 -6.91
C CYS A 63 -6.39 4.76 -6.61
N ARG A 64 -5.35 5.41 -7.16
CA ARG A 64 -5.16 6.86 -7.03
C ARG A 64 -6.31 7.66 -7.64
N GLN A 65 -6.78 7.29 -8.83
CA GLN A 65 -7.91 7.98 -9.47
C GLN A 65 -9.21 7.84 -8.68
N LEU A 66 -9.48 6.67 -8.09
CA LEU A 66 -10.66 6.46 -7.23
C LEU A 66 -10.58 7.35 -5.98
N SER A 67 -9.42 7.34 -5.30
CA SER A 67 -9.17 8.15 -4.12
C SER A 67 -9.24 9.66 -4.42
N ASP A 68 -8.59 10.14 -5.49
CA ASP A 68 -8.65 11.55 -5.92
C ASP A 68 -10.10 12.00 -6.20
N TYR A 69 -10.94 11.10 -6.72
CA TYR A 69 -12.34 11.40 -7.01
C TYR A 69 -13.18 11.49 -5.75
N GLN A 70 -12.97 10.56 -4.81
CA GLN A 70 -13.62 10.53 -3.50
C GLN A 70 -13.32 11.80 -2.70
N GLU A 71 -12.03 12.17 -2.61
CA GLU A 71 -11.58 13.37 -1.91
C GLU A 71 -12.20 14.64 -2.52
N LYS A 72 -12.20 14.77 -3.85
CA LYS A 72 -12.83 15.90 -4.55
C LYS A 72 -14.33 15.95 -4.38
N ALA A 73 -14.98 14.80 -4.29
CA ALA A 73 -16.41 14.74 -4.06
C ALA A 73 -16.76 15.08 -2.60
N GLY A 74 -15.87 14.78 -1.65
CA GLY A 74 -16.13 14.94 -0.21
C GLY A 74 -17.28 14.05 0.27
N ARG A 75 -17.42 12.84 -0.31
CA ARG A 75 -18.60 11.95 -0.15
C ARG A 75 -18.25 10.57 0.38
N ASP A 76 -17.16 10.44 1.13
CA ASP A 76 -16.65 9.14 1.59
C ASP A 76 -17.68 8.38 2.42
N VAL A 77 -18.35 9.07 3.35
CA VAL A 77 -19.43 8.51 4.19
C VAL A 77 -20.60 8.03 3.34
N PHE A 78 -20.93 8.78 2.28
CA PHE A 78 -22.00 8.42 1.35
C PHE A 78 -21.65 7.15 0.57
N PHE A 79 -20.43 7.03 0.05
CA PHE A 79 -20.00 5.83 -0.66
C PHE A 79 -19.94 4.61 0.27
N SER A 80 -19.33 4.73 1.45
CA SER A 80 -19.36 3.64 2.45
C SER A 80 -20.79 3.23 2.81
N SER A 81 -21.70 4.20 2.95
CA SER A 81 -23.11 3.94 3.21
C SER A 81 -23.76 3.15 2.06
N ILE A 82 -23.48 3.47 0.80
CA ILE A 82 -23.97 2.71 -0.36
C ILE A 82 -23.51 1.25 -0.28
N ALA A 83 -22.22 1.00 0.00
CA ALA A 83 -21.68 -0.34 0.14
C ALA A 83 -22.37 -1.14 1.25
N LYS A 84 -22.63 -0.51 2.40
CA LYS A 84 -23.36 -1.13 3.54
C LYS A 84 -24.82 -1.41 3.23
N HIS A 85 -25.54 -0.44 2.66
CA HIS A 85 -26.97 -0.60 2.30
C HIS A 85 -27.17 -1.65 1.21
N SER A 86 -26.21 -1.77 0.29
CA SER A 86 -26.21 -2.84 -0.72
C SER A 86 -25.90 -4.22 -0.14
N LYS A 87 -25.63 -4.30 1.17
CA LYS A 87 -25.23 -5.48 1.95
C LYS A 87 -23.88 -6.08 1.56
N ILE A 88 -23.17 -5.53 0.57
CA ILE A 88 -21.85 -5.97 0.07
C ILE A 88 -20.83 -6.07 1.20
N VAL A 89 -20.86 -5.08 2.07
CA VAL A 89 -20.07 -5.00 3.30
C VAL A 89 -21.02 -4.96 4.49
N THR A 90 -20.75 -5.75 5.52
CA THR A 90 -21.45 -5.67 6.81
C THR A 90 -20.73 -4.74 7.76
N GLU A 91 -21.49 -4.07 8.64
CA GLU A 91 -20.88 -3.38 9.77
C GLU A 91 -20.21 -4.42 10.66
N SER A 92 -18.88 -4.36 10.77
CA SER A 92 -18.14 -5.23 11.68
C SER A 92 -18.50 -4.87 13.13
N GLU A 93 -18.59 -5.87 13.99
CA GLU A 93 -18.72 -5.68 15.45
C GLU A 93 -17.54 -4.88 16.05
N THR A 94 -16.43 -4.75 15.30
CA THR A 94 -15.24 -3.95 15.67
C THR A 94 -15.31 -2.48 15.23
N CYS A 95 -16.46 -2.04 14.70
CA CYS A 95 -16.68 -0.67 14.26
C CYS A 95 -16.82 0.30 15.44
N LYS A 96 -16.02 1.37 15.48
CA LYS A 96 -16.29 2.51 16.35
C LYS A 96 -17.24 3.45 15.62
N SER A 97 -18.40 3.69 16.22
CA SER A 97 -19.36 4.67 15.71
C SER A 97 -19.28 5.95 16.53
N PHE A 98 -19.26 7.08 15.83
CA PHE A 98 -19.29 8.43 16.38
C PHE A 98 -20.57 9.09 15.88
N ASP A 99 -21.48 9.40 16.80
CA ASP A 99 -22.73 10.08 16.43
C ASP A 99 -22.48 11.60 16.45
N VAL A 100 -22.52 12.24 15.29
CA VAL A 100 -22.34 13.69 15.11
C VAL A 100 -23.65 14.30 14.60
N GLY A 101 -24.45 14.89 15.49
CA GLY A 101 -25.74 15.47 15.13
C GLY A 101 -26.72 14.43 14.57
N LYS A 102 -27.03 14.50 13.28
CA LYS A 102 -27.89 13.52 12.57
C LYS A 102 -27.09 12.46 11.77
N VAL A 103 -25.76 12.55 11.75
CA VAL A 103 -24.89 11.69 10.93
C VAL A 103 -24.09 10.77 11.84
N ARG A 104 -24.21 9.46 11.64
CA ARG A 104 -23.36 8.46 12.28
C ARG A 104 -22.12 8.22 11.44
N TYR A 105 -20.96 8.48 11.99
CA TYR A 105 -19.66 8.15 11.42
C TYR A 105 -19.22 6.79 11.93
N CYS A 106 -18.99 5.84 11.03
CA CYS A 106 -18.50 4.51 11.38
C CYS A 106 -17.05 4.39 10.91
N VAL A 107 -16.10 4.38 11.84
CA VAL A 107 -14.69 4.09 11.53
C VAL A 107 -14.42 2.64 11.87
N GLU A 108 -14.27 1.84 10.83
CA GLU A 108 -13.89 0.43 10.95
C GLU A 108 -12.37 0.35 11.11
N LEU A 109 -11.91 -0.22 12.23
CA LEU A 109 -10.49 -0.50 12.46
C LEU A 109 -9.95 -1.55 11.47
N ASN A 110 -10.84 -2.34 10.88
CA ASN A 110 -10.55 -3.34 9.87
C ASN A 110 -11.14 -2.92 8.51
N SER A 111 -10.37 -2.15 7.73
CA SER A 111 -10.84 -1.60 6.45
C SER A 111 -10.80 -2.59 5.27
N GLY A 112 -10.32 -3.82 5.47
CA GLY A 112 -9.85 -4.62 4.34
C GLY A 112 -8.69 -3.93 3.61
N VAL A 113 -8.08 -4.63 2.66
CA VAL A 113 -7.20 -3.99 1.67
C VAL A 113 -8.03 -3.25 0.63
N VAL A 114 -9.27 -3.72 0.40
CA VAL A 114 -10.25 -3.11 -0.49
C VAL A 114 -11.19 -2.20 0.32
N PRO A 115 -11.11 -0.86 0.19
CA PRO A 115 -11.95 0.06 0.93
C PRO A 115 -13.43 -0.06 0.56
N SER A 116 -14.32 0.10 1.55
CA SER A 116 -15.77 0.11 1.32
C SER A 116 -16.23 1.28 0.46
N GLN A 117 -15.51 2.42 0.52
CA GLN A 117 -15.75 3.62 -0.28
C GLN A 117 -15.57 3.35 -1.77
N ASP A 118 -14.55 2.57 -2.15
CA ASP A 118 -14.32 2.21 -3.55
C ASP A 118 -15.47 1.37 -4.09
N ILE A 119 -15.91 0.37 -3.32
CA ILE A 119 -17.07 -0.46 -3.67
C ILE A 119 -18.32 0.42 -3.83
N GLY A 120 -18.56 1.33 -2.88
CA GLY A 120 -19.67 2.27 -2.93
C GLY A 120 -19.68 3.18 -4.14
N LEU A 121 -18.51 3.68 -4.53
CA LEU A 121 -18.33 4.50 -5.74
C LEU A 121 -18.62 3.70 -7.01
N LEU A 122 -18.13 2.45 -7.09
CA LEU A 122 -18.33 1.58 -8.25
C LEU A 122 -19.79 1.19 -8.49
N ILE A 123 -20.62 1.15 -7.43
CA ILE A 123 -22.05 0.82 -7.51
C ILE A 123 -22.98 2.03 -7.35
N SER A 124 -22.41 3.25 -7.28
CA SER A 124 -23.20 4.47 -7.17
C SER A 124 -24.16 4.58 -8.36
N LYS A 125 -25.43 4.84 -8.06
CA LYS A 125 -26.47 5.06 -9.08
C LYS A 125 -26.41 6.47 -9.68
N GLU A 126 -25.54 7.34 -9.17
CA GLU A 126 -25.41 8.68 -9.69
C GLU A 126 -24.79 8.68 -11.10
N PRO A 127 -25.38 9.40 -12.07
CA PRO A 127 -24.88 9.40 -13.45
C PRO A 127 -23.42 9.85 -13.59
N LYS A 128 -22.97 10.79 -12.75
CA LYS A 128 -21.59 11.30 -12.76
C LYS A 128 -20.60 10.24 -12.28
N ASP A 129 -20.87 9.65 -11.12
CA ASP A 129 -20.05 8.60 -10.52
C ASP A 129 -19.96 7.39 -11.45
N ARG A 130 -21.10 6.93 -11.98
CA ARG A 130 -21.17 5.80 -12.89
C ARG A 130 -20.33 6.04 -14.16
N LYS A 131 -20.46 7.23 -14.77
CA LYS A 131 -19.68 7.58 -15.96
C LYS A 131 -18.18 7.64 -15.67
N PHE A 132 -17.80 8.14 -14.51
CA PHE A 132 -16.41 8.14 -14.04
C PHE A 132 -15.89 6.71 -13.85
N ALA A 133 -16.57 5.90 -13.03
CA ALA A 133 -16.19 4.52 -12.72
C ALA A 133 -16.03 3.67 -13.99
N MET A 134 -17.00 3.72 -14.91
CA MET A 134 -16.93 2.99 -16.20
C MET A 134 -15.72 3.39 -17.02
N ARG A 135 -15.49 4.70 -17.20
CA ARG A 135 -14.37 5.21 -18.01
C ARG A 135 -13.03 4.83 -17.39
N THR A 136 -12.89 5.02 -16.09
CA THR A 136 -11.64 4.76 -15.36
C THR A 136 -11.31 3.27 -15.36
N MET A 137 -12.31 2.41 -15.10
CA MET A 137 -12.14 0.96 -15.10
C MET A 137 -11.84 0.42 -16.50
N ALA A 138 -12.56 0.85 -17.54
CA ALA A 138 -12.28 0.42 -18.91
C ALA A 138 -10.85 0.82 -19.36
N LYS A 139 -10.43 2.05 -19.04
CA LYS A 139 -9.06 2.52 -19.31
C LYS A 139 -8.02 1.66 -18.58
N PHE A 140 -8.26 1.33 -17.32
CA PHE A 140 -7.40 0.46 -16.54
C PHE A 140 -7.28 -0.92 -17.19
N LEU A 141 -8.40 -1.59 -17.47
CA LEU A 141 -8.40 -2.95 -18.02
C LEU A 141 -7.63 -3.02 -19.35
N ARG A 142 -7.85 -2.06 -20.26
CA ARG A 142 -7.15 -1.98 -21.56
C ARG A 142 -5.64 -1.74 -21.41
N ARG A 143 -5.23 -1.01 -20.38
CA ARG A 143 -3.81 -0.69 -20.11
C ARG A 143 -3.09 -1.86 -19.42
N ALA A 144 -3.73 -2.45 -18.42
CA ALA A 144 -3.18 -3.48 -17.56
C ALA A 144 -3.10 -4.84 -18.27
N PHE A 145 -4.12 -5.16 -19.08
CA PHE A 145 -4.26 -6.42 -19.81
C PHE A 145 -4.20 -6.18 -21.33
N PRO A 146 -3.01 -5.89 -21.90
CA PRO A 146 -2.87 -5.72 -23.33
C PRO A 146 -3.14 -7.06 -24.03
N LYS A 147 -4.01 -7.07 -25.04
CA LYS A 147 -4.13 -8.23 -25.93
C LYS A 147 -2.77 -8.52 -26.59
N PRO A 148 -2.38 -9.79 -26.72
CA PRO A 148 -1.35 -10.15 -27.68
C PRO A 148 -1.79 -9.59 -29.04
N LYS A 149 -0.92 -8.84 -29.74
CA LYS A 149 -1.18 -8.50 -31.13
C LYS A 149 -1.28 -9.83 -31.87
N GLU A 150 -2.45 -10.15 -32.41
CA GLU A 150 -2.57 -11.25 -33.37
C GLU A 150 -1.50 -11.02 -34.44
N ALA A 151 -0.59 -11.99 -34.60
CA ALA A 151 0.32 -11.98 -35.72
C ALA A 151 -0.54 -11.90 -36.98
N LEU A 152 -0.23 -10.93 -37.84
CA LEU A 152 -0.99 -10.64 -39.06
C LEU A 152 -0.77 -11.80 -40.05
N MET A 153 -1.40 -12.96 -39.80
CA MET A 153 -1.49 -14.04 -40.76
C MET A 153 -2.58 -13.66 -41.74
N VAL A 154 -2.14 -13.17 -42.90
CA VAL A 154 -2.95 -13.03 -44.11
C VAL A 154 -3.38 -14.43 -44.55
N LEU A 155 -4.50 -14.92 -44.03
CA LEU A 155 -5.27 -16.01 -44.64
C LEU A 155 -6.75 -15.69 -44.48
N SER A 156 -7.33 -15.15 -45.56
CA SER A 156 -8.76 -14.93 -45.71
C SER A 156 -9.51 -16.24 -45.53
N THR A 157 -10.38 -16.34 -44.52
CA THR A 157 -11.35 -17.45 -44.40
C THR A 157 -12.79 -16.93 -44.36
N PRO A 158 -13.75 -17.68 -44.94
CA PRO A 158 -14.97 -17.14 -45.52
C PRO A 158 -16.11 -16.99 -44.50
N LYS A 159 -16.97 -15.98 -44.68
CA LYS A 159 -18.18 -15.77 -43.87
C LYS A 159 -19.09 -17.01 -43.89
N PRO A 160 -19.55 -17.52 -42.73
CA PRO A 160 -20.47 -18.65 -42.69
C PRO A 160 -21.89 -18.24 -43.12
N LYS A 161 -22.55 -19.13 -43.87
CA LYS A 161 -23.90 -18.93 -44.46
C LYS A 161 -25.03 -18.97 -43.40
N PRO A 162 -26.19 -18.34 -43.69
CA PRO A 162 -27.27 -18.09 -42.72
C PRO A 162 -27.97 -19.33 -42.12
N ALA A 163 -27.75 -20.52 -42.68
CA ALA A 163 -28.50 -21.72 -42.31
C ALA A 163 -28.14 -22.30 -40.93
N MET A 164 -26.94 -22.01 -40.40
CA MET A 164 -26.51 -22.47 -39.07
C MET A 164 -27.18 -21.73 -37.92
N VAL A 165 -27.69 -20.50 -38.15
CA VAL A 165 -28.36 -19.69 -37.12
C VAL A 165 -29.76 -20.25 -36.79
N LEU A 166 -30.45 -20.82 -37.79
CA LEU A 166 -31.79 -21.39 -37.61
C LEU A 166 -31.83 -22.69 -36.80
N LEU A 167 -30.72 -23.44 -36.74
CA LEU A 167 -30.61 -24.66 -35.94
C LEU A 167 -30.36 -24.35 -34.46
N THR A 168 -29.63 -23.28 -34.15
CA THR A 168 -29.36 -22.84 -32.77
C THR A 168 -30.60 -22.24 -32.11
N ASP A 169 -31.41 -21.48 -32.86
CA ASP A 169 -32.65 -20.89 -32.36
C ASP A 169 -33.74 -21.94 -32.07
N ARG A 170 -33.79 -23.04 -32.85
CA ARG A 170 -34.72 -24.15 -32.63
C ARG A 170 -34.38 -25.01 -31.41
N ILE A 171 -33.10 -25.11 -31.03
CA ILE A 171 -32.69 -25.84 -29.82
C ILE A 171 -33.05 -25.02 -28.57
N ASN A 172 -32.90 -23.69 -28.64
CA ASN A 172 -33.26 -22.78 -27.56
C ASN A 172 -34.79 -22.66 -27.36
N SER A 173 -35.59 -22.87 -28.41
CA SER A 173 -37.07 -22.82 -28.29
C SER A 173 -37.71 -24.08 -27.70
N VAL A 174 -36.97 -25.19 -27.57
CA VAL A 174 -37.49 -26.48 -27.06
C VAL A 174 -37.18 -26.69 -25.56
N LEU A 175 -36.28 -25.88 -24.98
CA LEU A 175 -35.82 -26.02 -23.60
C LEU A 175 -36.38 -24.98 -22.62
N SER A 176 -37.63 -24.54 -22.79
CA SER A 176 -38.33 -23.84 -21.71
C SER A 176 -39.81 -24.17 -21.68
N PRO A 177 -40.32 -24.58 -20.51
CA PRO A 177 -41.64 -24.17 -20.10
C PRO A 177 -41.67 -23.45 -18.74
N ALA A 178 -42.52 -22.41 -18.72
CA ALA A 178 -43.18 -21.72 -17.60
C ALA A 178 -42.32 -20.74 -16.76
N VAL A 179 -42.28 -19.42 -17.06
CA VAL A 179 -43.31 -18.35 -16.80
C VAL A 179 -43.45 -18.08 -15.28
N GLN A 180 -43.08 -16.92 -14.73
CA GLN A 180 -43.84 -15.65 -14.78
C GLN A 180 -43.01 -14.41 -14.31
N TYR A 181 -43.45 -13.22 -14.75
CA TYR A 181 -42.87 -11.86 -14.61
C TYR A 181 -42.96 -11.27 -13.16
N PRO A 182 -43.00 -9.93 -12.95
CA PRO A 182 -41.91 -8.97 -12.74
C PRO A 182 -41.99 -8.35 -11.33
N GLU A 183 -40.98 -8.53 -10.50
CA GLU A 183 -40.82 -7.74 -9.26
C GLU A 183 -39.36 -7.33 -9.14
N LEU A 184 -39.10 -6.06 -8.80
CA LEU A 184 -37.78 -5.60 -8.37
C LEU A 184 -37.25 -6.58 -7.32
N PRO A 185 -35.99 -7.08 -7.41
CA PRO A 185 -35.52 -8.02 -6.41
C PRO A 185 -35.44 -7.32 -5.06
N THR A 186 -36.33 -7.72 -4.16
CA THR A 186 -36.38 -7.41 -2.73
C THR A 186 -35.24 -8.07 -1.95
N THR A 187 -34.24 -8.60 -2.65
CA THR A 187 -33.04 -9.20 -2.10
C THR A 187 -31.86 -8.30 -2.44
N GLY A 188 -31.23 -7.71 -1.42
CA GLY A 188 -29.91 -7.07 -1.50
C GLY A 188 -28.80 -8.08 -1.78
N ILE A 189 -28.99 -8.91 -2.80
CA ILE A 189 -28.04 -9.89 -3.30
C ILE A 189 -27.54 -9.28 -4.60
N LEU A 190 -26.26 -8.91 -4.61
CA LEU A 190 -25.46 -8.69 -5.81
C LEU A 190 -25.94 -9.62 -6.96
N PRO A 191 -26.18 -9.16 -8.19
CA PRO A 191 -26.58 -10.00 -9.33
C PRO A 191 -25.39 -10.82 -9.85
N MET A 192 -24.74 -11.57 -8.96
CA MET A 192 -23.52 -12.34 -9.19
C MET A 192 -23.81 -13.81 -9.47
N SER A 193 -25.08 -14.23 -9.32
CA SER A 193 -25.60 -15.46 -9.91
C SER A 193 -25.65 -15.39 -11.44
N GLU A 194 -25.49 -14.19 -12.02
CA GLU A 194 -25.48 -13.93 -13.46
C GLU A 194 -24.09 -13.41 -13.89
N LEU A 195 -23.04 -13.95 -13.28
CA LEU A 195 -21.67 -13.68 -13.71
C LEU A 195 -21.58 -13.91 -15.23
N PRO A 196 -21.25 -12.92 -16.05
CA PRO A 196 -21.16 -13.13 -17.49
C PRO A 196 -20.08 -14.15 -17.87
N PHE A 197 -19.11 -14.40 -16.98
CA PHE A 197 -18.12 -15.46 -17.15
C PHE A 197 -18.65 -16.87 -16.88
N GLN A 198 -19.76 -17.04 -16.15
CA GLN A 198 -20.44 -18.34 -16.05
C GLN A 198 -21.04 -18.78 -17.39
N GLN A 199 -21.26 -17.84 -18.32
CA GLN A 199 -21.64 -18.16 -19.70
C GLN A 199 -20.45 -18.67 -20.54
N LEU A 200 -19.20 -18.49 -20.07
CA LEU A 200 -17.99 -19.03 -20.69
C LEU A 200 -17.75 -20.47 -20.18
N ASN A 201 -18.59 -21.38 -20.70
CA ASN A 201 -18.76 -22.81 -20.34
C ASN A 201 -17.49 -23.67 -20.38
N THR A 202 -16.60 -23.60 -19.37
CA THR A 202 -15.60 -24.65 -19.09
C THR A 202 -15.44 -24.87 -17.58
N GLY A 203 -15.22 -26.11 -17.15
CA GLY A 203 -15.03 -26.45 -15.72
C GLY A 203 -13.80 -25.76 -15.11
N GLU A 204 -12.69 -25.69 -15.87
CA GLU A 204 -11.44 -25.04 -15.43
C GLU A 204 -11.63 -23.55 -15.10
N LYS A 205 -12.39 -22.82 -15.93
CA LYS A 205 -12.72 -21.41 -15.70
C LYS A 205 -13.51 -21.24 -14.42
N ARG A 206 -14.50 -22.10 -14.17
CA ARG A 206 -15.32 -22.05 -12.94
C ARG A 206 -14.49 -22.28 -11.68
N ASP A 207 -13.61 -23.27 -11.69
CA ASP A 207 -12.77 -23.59 -10.53
C ASP A 207 -11.78 -22.47 -10.21
N PHE A 208 -11.21 -21.84 -11.25
CA PHE A 208 -10.39 -20.65 -11.10
C PHE A 208 -11.16 -19.49 -10.45
N MET A 209 -12.41 -19.26 -10.84
CA MET A 209 -13.26 -18.22 -10.23
C MET A 209 -13.54 -18.52 -8.76
N HIS A 210 -13.81 -19.76 -8.39
CA HIS A 210 -13.97 -20.13 -6.98
C HIS A 210 -12.67 -19.90 -6.18
N GLU A 211 -11.50 -20.14 -6.79
CA GLU A 211 -10.20 -19.83 -6.19
C GLU A 211 -10.01 -18.32 -5.98
N MET A 212 -10.34 -17.50 -6.98
CA MET A 212 -10.35 -16.03 -6.87
C MET A 212 -11.23 -15.57 -5.70
N TRP A 213 -12.48 -16.04 -5.64
CA TRP A 213 -13.44 -15.66 -4.59
C TRP A 213 -12.99 -16.03 -3.18
N ARG A 214 -12.28 -17.16 -3.02
CA ARG A 214 -11.69 -17.54 -1.73
C ARG A 214 -10.66 -16.51 -1.26
N TYR A 215 -9.87 -15.95 -2.18
CA TYR A 215 -8.86 -14.93 -1.88
C TYR A 215 -9.45 -13.53 -1.69
N ILE A 216 -10.48 -13.18 -2.47
CA ILE A 216 -11.24 -11.92 -2.28
C ILE A 216 -11.78 -11.82 -0.85
N THR A 217 -12.24 -12.93 -0.28
CA THR A 217 -12.71 -12.99 1.12
C THR A 217 -11.66 -12.52 2.13
N MET A 218 -10.36 -12.65 1.82
CA MET A 218 -9.27 -12.16 2.67
C MET A 218 -9.03 -10.65 2.56
N LEU A 219 -9.33 -10.08 1.39
CA LEU A 219 -8.99 -8.69 1.03
C LEU A 219 -10.12 -7.70 1.31
N MET A 220 -11.37 -8.17 1.39
CA MET A 220 -12.52 -7.32 1.67
C MET A 220 -12.84 -7.26 3.16
N PRO A 221 -13.48 -6.17 3.61
CA PRO A 221 -14.21 -6.12 4.87
C PRO A 221 -15.21 -7.27 4.99
N GLU A 222 -15.73 -7.48 6.20
CA GLU A 222 -16.69 -8.54 6.47
C GLU A 222 -17.85 -8.49 5.48
N THR A 223 -18.13 -9.64 4.87
CA THR A 223 -19.03 -9.73 3.74
C THR A 223 -19.95 -10.94 3.93
N PRO A 224 -21.28 -10.78 3.86
CA PRO A 224 -22.21 -11.89 3.99
C PRO A 224 -22.15 -12.84 2.77
N TYR A 225 -21.41 -12.45 1.72
CA TYR A 225 -21.33 -13.16 0.46
C TYR A 225 -20.29 -14.28 0.44
N SER A 226 -19.31 -14.29 1.36
CA SER A 226 -18.28 -15.34 1.39
C SER A 226 -18.91 -16.73 1.55
N ASP A 227 -20.00 -16.81 2.31
CA ASP A 227 -20.78 -18.02 2.46
C ASP A 227 -21.79 -18.22 1.32
N ALA A 228 -22.43 -17.17 0.79
CA ALA A 228 -23.47 -17.34 -0.23
C ALA A 228 -22.91 -17.75 -1.62
N ILE A 229 -21.74 -17.26 -2.01
CA ILE A 229 -21.17 -17.43 -3.36
C ILE A 229 -20.44 -18.77 -3.49
N LEU A 230 -19.73 -19.20 -2.44
CA LEU A 230 -18.91 -20.41 -2.49
C LEU A 230 -19.75 -21.65 -2.13
N PRO A 231 -19.70 -22.72 -2.95
CA PRO A 231 -20.20 -24.03 -2.57
C PRO A 231 -19.69 -24.44 -1.19
N LYS A 232 -20.49 -25.12 -0.36
CA LYS A 232 -20.10 -25.47 1.02
C LYS A 232 -18.73 -26.15 1.13
N ASN A 233 -18.39 -27.00 0.17
CA ASN A 233 -17.10 -27.71 0.08
C ASN A 233 -15.91 -26.84 -0.38
N MET A 234 -16.17 -25.60 -0.80
CA MET A 234 -15.20 -24.60 -1.26
C MET A 234 -15.06 -23.42 -0.27
N ARG A 235 -15.74 -23.46 0.88
CA ARG A 235 -15.66 -22.43 1.92
C ARG A 235 -14.49 -22.68 2.85
N TRP A 236 -14.01 -21.60 3.47
CA TRP A 236 -13.04 -21.66 4.55
C TRP A 236 -13.58 -22.43 5.75
N SER A 237 -12.71 -23.19 6.40
CA SER A 237 -13.01 -23.86 7.67
C SER A 237 -12.47 -23.01 8.81
N TYR A 238 -13.22 -22.92 9.89
CA TYR A 238 -12.89 -22.07 11.02
C TYR A 238 -12.94 -22.86 12.33
N VAL A 239 -12.18 -22.41 13.31
CA VAL A 239 -12.18 -22.87 14.69
C VAL A 239 -12.60 -21.69 15.56
N ASP A 240 -13.54 -21.92 16.47
CA ASP A 240 -13.95 -20.89 17.43
C ASP A 240 -12.91 -20.80 18.55
N GLY A 241 -12.26 -19.65 18.68
CA GLY A 241 -11.36 -19.32 19.79
C GLY A 241 -12.07 -18.60 20.93
N GLU A 242 -11.36 -18.31 22.02
CA GLU A 242 -11.93 -17.65 23.21
C GLU A 242 -12.43 -16.22 22.96
N LYS A 243 -11.86 -15.50 21.99
CA LYS A 243 -12.20 -14.09 21.68
C LYS A 243 -12.55 -13.85 20.21
N THR A 244 -12.08 -14.70 19.30
CA THR A 244 -12.23 -14.51 17.84
C THR A 244 -12.34 -15.85 17.14
N LYS A 245 -13.02 -15.86 15.99
CA LYS A 245 -13.04 -16.98 15.06
C LYS A 245 -11.72 -16.99 14.28
N GLU A 246 -11.03 -18.13 14.21
CA GLU A 246 -9.79 -18.27 13.44
C GLU A 246 -9.97 -19.27 12.30
N VAL A 247 -9.21 -19.10 11.21
CA VAL A 247 -9.16 -20.13 10.16
C VAL A 247 -8.51 -21.40 10.71
N ASP A 248 -9.12 -22.56 10.45
CA ASP A 248 -8.52 -23.85 10.75
C ASP A 248 -7.25 -24.03 9.91
N ILE A 249 -6.09 -23.87 10.55
CA ILE A 249 -4.78 -24.01 9.93
C ILE A 249 -4.51 -25.41 9.37
N ASN A 250 -5.25 -26.43 9.79
CA ASN A 250 -5.13 -27.80 9.28
C ASN A 250 -6.07 -28.09 8.11
N SER A 251 -6.98 -27.16 7.80
CA SER A 251 -7.91 -27.29 6.70
C SER A 251 -7.18 -27.39 5.35
N ARG A 252 -7.88 -27.94 4.35
CA ARG A 252 -7.36 -28.02 2.98
C ARG A 252 -6.99 -26.64 2.45
N PHE A 253 -7.87 -25.66 2.58
CA PHE A 253 -7.65 -24.33 2.00
C PHE A 253 -6.59 -23.52 2.74
N ALA A 254 -6.42 -23.71 4.06
CA ALA A 254 -5.30 -23.09 4.78
C ALA A 254 -3.94 -23.65 4.36
N ARG A 255 -3.89 -24.89 3.86
CA ARG A 255 -2.66 -25.46 3.26
C ARG A 255 -2.47 -24.98 1.83
N GLU A 256 -3.54 -24.91 1.03
CA GLU A 256 -3.48 -24.33 -0.32
C GLU A 256 -3.05 -22.84 -0.27
N ALA A 257 -3.43 -22.09 0.76
CA ALA A 257 -2.99 -20.71 0.98
C ALA A 257 -1.47 -20.55 1.10
N ALA A 258 -0.70 -21.62 1.35
CA ALA A 258 0.76 -21.56 1.34
C ALA A 258 1.35 -21.07 0.01
N CYS A 259 0.60 -21.19 -1.10
CA CYS A 259 1.02 -20.63 -2.40
C CYS A 259 0.89 -19.10 -2.49
N LEU A 260 0.24 -18.44 -1.53
CA LEU A 260 0.10 -16.99 -1.50
C LEU A 260 1.45 -16.32 -1.24
N ASN A 261 1.58 -15.09 -1.75
CA ASN A 261 2.70 -14.21 -1.46
C ASN A 261 2.18 -12.86 -0.92
N PRO A 262 1.63 -12.84 0.31
CA PRO A 262 1.02 -11.64 0.85
C PRO A 262 2.07 -10.57 1.18
N GLU A 263 1.75 -9.31 0.89
CA GLU A 263 2.54 -8.16 1.33
C GLU A 263 2.30 -7.83 2.82
N PRO A 264 3.23 -7.13 3.50
CA PRO A 264 3.07 -6.77 4.92
C PRO A 264 1.75 -6.05 5.23
N LEU A 265 1.35 -5.14 4.35
CA LEU A 265 0.10 -4.39 4.48
C LEU A 265 -1.13 -5.31 4.46
N VAL A 266 -1.10 -6.35 3.62
CA VAL A 266 -2.18 -7.32 3.46
C VAL A 266 -2.29 -8.18 4.71
N CYS A 267 -1.17 -8.59 5.30
CA CYS A 267 -1.18 -9.34 6.55
C CYS A 267 -1.84 -8.57 7.70
N TYR A 268 -1.76 -7.25 7.67
CA TYR A 268 -2.32 -6.39 8.72
C TYR A 268 -3.80 -6.04 8.46
N LEU A 269 -4.11 -5.58 7.24
CA LEU A 269 -5.44 -5.11 6.85
C LEU A 269 -6.41 -6.22 6.43
N CYS A 270 -5.97 -7.47 6.30
CA CYS A 270 -6.88 -8.58 6.07
C CYS A 270 -7.83 -8.77 7.27
N ARG A 271 -8.91 -9.53 7.04
CA ARG A 271 -9.82 -9.85 8.15
C ARG A 271 -9.11 -10.60 9.29
N PRO A 272 -9.52 -10.40 10.56
CA PRO A 272 -8.85 -10.98 11.71
C PRO A 272 -8.70 -12.51 11.65
N GLU A 273 -9.69 -13.21 11.09
CA GLU A 273 -9.70 -14.68 11.04
C GLU A 273 -8.55 -15.24 10.18
N PHE A 274 -8.08 -14.44 9.20
CA PHE A 274 -7.00 -14.80 8.28
C PHE A 274 -5.65 -14.25 8.70
N ARG A 275 -5.59 -13.33 9.67
CA ARG A 275 -4.38 -12.60 10.06
C ARG A 275 -3.26 -13.56 10.44
N ARG A 276 -3.55 -14.52 11.32
CA ARG A 276 -2.60 -15.58 11.73
C ARG A 276 -2.09 -16.44 10.57
N LEU A 277 -2.95 -16.72 9.58
CA LEU A 277 -2.57 -17.50 8.39
C LEU A 277 -1.62 -16.71 7.48
N LEU A 278 -2.02 -15.49 7.09
CA LEU A 278 -1.28 -14.70 6.10
C LEU A 278 0.05 -14.20 6.65
N SER A 279 0.10 -13.78 7.90
CA SER A 279 1.31 -13.32 8.57
C SER A 279 2.31 -14.45 8.80
N ALA A 280 1.87 -15.66 9.14
CA ALA A 280 2.75 -16.83 9.22
C ALA A 280 3.35 -17.18 7.85
N ILE A 281 2.54 -17.12 6.78
CA ILE A 281 3.03 -17.32 5.40
C ILE A 281 4.06 -16.24 5.04
N PHE A 282 3.75 -14.97 5.31
CA PHE A 282 4.65 -13.85 5.10
C PHE A 282 5.97 -14.02 5.85
N TYR A 283 5.90 -14.44 7.12
CA TYR A 283 7.08 -14.66 7.96
C TYR A 283 7.98 -15.75 7.39
N VAL A 284 7.41 -16.91 7.05
CA VAL A 284 8.15 -18.04 6.48
C VAL A 284 8.86 -17.61 5.19
N ARG A 285 8.17 -16.87 4.32
CA ARG A 285 8.75 -16.38 3.06
C ARG A 285 9.83 -15.33 3.27
N SER A 286 9.57 -14.34 4.11
CA SER A 286 10.49 -13.24 4.38
C SER A 286 11.76 -13.72 5.11
N SER A 287 11.62 -14.73 5.95
CA SER A 287 12.72 -15.37 6.68
C SER A 287 13.43 -16.45 5.86
N GLN A 288 13.05 -16.64 4.59
CA GLN A 288 13.61 -17.65 3.68
C GLN A 288 13.55 -19.10 4.24
N LEU A 289 12.54 -19.37 5.07
CA LEU A 289 12.31 -20.70 5.62
C LEU A 289 11.71 -21.62 4.55
N PRO A 290 11.91 -22.95 4.63
CA PRO A 290 11.28 -23.89 3.71
C PRO A 290 9.76 -23.72 3.71
N VAL A 291 9.18 -23.54 2.52
CA VAL A 291 7.72 -23.38 2.35
C VAL A 291 7.01 -24.73 2.32
N ALA A 292 7.70 -25.81 1.95
CA ALA A 292 7.13 -27.16 1.86
C ALA A 292 6.32 -27.61 3.10
N PRO A 293 6.76 -27.35 4.34
CA PRO A 293 6.00 -27.67 5.55
C PRO A 293 4.62 -26.99 5.61
N LEU A 294 4.45 -25.83 4.97
CA LEU A 294 3.16 -25.14 4.92
C LEU A 294 2.11 -25.88 4.05
N TYR A 295 2.49 -26.85 3.23
CA TYR A 295 1.52 -27.67 2.49
C TYR A 295 1.11 -28.94 3.24
N SER A 296 1.90 -29.33 4.24
CA SER A 296 1.79 -30.61 4.94
C SER A 296 0.75 -30.56 6.07
N LYS A 297 -0.14 -31.55 6.11
CA LYS A 297 -1.10 -31.70 7.21
C LYS A 297 -0.40 -32.35 8.40
N GLY A 298 -0.53 -31.75 9.60
CA GLY A 298 0.02 -32.34 10.84
C GLY A 298 1.55 -32.38 10.92
N SER A 299 2.25 -31.58 10.13
CA SER A 299 3.71 -31.45 10.25
C SER A 299 4.07 -30.68 11.52
N GLU A 300 5.02 -31.20 12.31
CA GLU A 300 5.58 -30.47 13.46
C GLU A 300 6.19 -29.14 13.03
N GLU A 301 6.87 -29.10 11.88
CA GLU A 301 7.46 -27.87 11.35
C GLU A 301 6.41 -26.83 10.99
N ARG A 302 5.26 -27.25 10.44
CA ARG A 302 4.12 -26.35 10.23
C ARG A 302 3.66 -25.75 11.55
N ALA A 303 3.46 -26.59 12.57
CA ALA A 303 3.05 -26.13 13.89
C ALA A 303 4.06 -25.14 14.50
N ARG A 304 5.36 -25.39 14.32
CA ARG A 304 6.44 -24.47 14.75
C ARG A 304 6.35 -23.11 14.04
N TYR A 305 6.04 -23.05 12.75
CA TYR A 305 5.88 -21.78 12.04
C TYR A 305 4.74 -20.94 12.60
N PHE A 306 3.60 -21.56 12.94
CA PHE A 306 2.48 -20.85 13.57
C PHE A 306 2.80 -20.44 15.01
N ALA A 307 3.48 -21.29 15.80
CA ALA A 307 3.95 -20.91 17.13
C ALA A 307 4.97 -19.74 17.10
N LEU A 308 5.78 -19.67 16.04
CA LEU A 308 6.72 -18.58 15.83
C LEU A 308 6.00 -17.27 15.45
N HIS A 309 4.97 -17.35 14.61
CA HIS A 309 4.04 -16.22 14.42
C HIS A 309 3.47 -15.74 15.77
N ASP A 310 2.93 -16.67 16.57
CA ASP A 310 2.24 -16.33 17.81
C ASP A 310 3.18 -15.68 18.84
N SER A 311 4.47 -16.01 18.82
CA SER A 311 5.49 -15.43 19.72
C SER A 311 6.14 -14.15 19.20
N VAL A 312 6.27 -13.97 17.88
CA VAL A 312 7.02 -12.85 17.29
C VAL A 312 6.10 -11.80 16.66
N LEU A 313 5.17 -12.23 15.81
CA LEU A 313 4.36 -11.32 15.00
C LEU A 313 3.07 -10.90 15.69
N ALA A 314 2.43 -11.80 16.44
CA ALA A 314 1.18 -11.46 17.13
C ALA A 314 1.31 -10.24 18.06
N PRO A 315 2.35 -10.11 18.92
CA PRO A 315 2.51 -8.93 19.77
C PRO A 315 2.75 -7.63 18.97
N ILE A 316 3.43 -7.72 17.82
CA ILE A 316 3.67 -6.56 16.95
C ILE A 316 2.35 -6.10 16.33
N MET A 317 1.52 -7.04 15.85
CA MET A 317 0.22 -6.73 15.27
C MET A 317 -0.74 -6.16 16.30
N GLU A 318 -0.75 -6.69 17.52
CA GLU A 318 -1.55 -6.16 18.64
C GLU A 318 -1.12 -4.72 18.99
N GLY A 319 0.19 -4.44 19.04
CA GLY A 319 0.70 -3.08 19.26
C GLY A 319 0.33 -2.11 18.13
N MET A 320 0.33 -2.57 16.87
CA MET A 320 -0.15 -1.78 15.73
C MET A 320 -1.66 -1.49 15.86
N ASP A 321 -2.46 -2.48 16.25
CA ASP A 321 -3.90 -2.30 16.47
C ASP A 321 -4.20 -1.30 17.60
N GLU A 322 -3.38 -1.28 18.66
CA GLU A 322 -3.46 -0.25 19.71
C GLU A 322 -3.12 1.15 19.18
N ALA A 323 -2.05 1.27 18.40
CA ALA A 323 -1.63 2.55 17.83
C ALA A 323 -2.68 3.12 16.85
N ILE A 324 -3.25 2.28 15.98
CA ILE A 324 -4.31 2.71 15.07
C ILE A 324 -5.59 3.06 15.83
N ARG A 325 -5.97 2.26 16.83
CA ARG A 325 -7.11 2.60 17.70
C ARG A 325 -6.97 3.98 18.30
N TYR A 326 -5.78 4.30 18.81
CA TYR A 326 -5.48 5.61 19.36
C TYR A 326 -5.58 6.72 18.29
N GLN A 327 -5.02 6.51 17.10
CA GLN A 327 -5.12 7.50 16.01
C GLN A 327 -6.57 7.72 15.55
N VAL A 328 -7.35 6.65 15.43
CA VAL A 328 -8.78 6.71 15.07
C VAL A 328 -9.56 7.49 16.13
N ASP A 329 -9.28 7.27 17.41
CA ASP A 329 -9.93 8.01 18.50
C ASP A 329 -9.60 9.51 18.42
N MET A 330 -8.33 9.87 18.23
CA MET A 330 -7.94 11.28 18.06
C MET A 330 -8.58 11.93 16.82
N ALA A 331 -8.64 11.22 15.69
CA ALA A 331 -9.26 11.73 14.48
C ALA A 331 -10.78 11.88 14.63
N GLY A 332 -11.43 10.93 15.30
CA GLY A 332 -12.83 11.00 15.69
C GLY A 332 -13.11 12.23 16.55
N ASP A 333 -12.33 12.45 17.61
CA ASP A 333 -12.45 13.62 18.48
C ASP A 333 -12.27 14.95 17.72
N ALA A 334 -11.30 15.00 16.79
CA ALA A 334 -11.07 16.17 15.95
C ALA A 334 -12.26 16.46 15.01
N LEU A 335 -12.82 15.42 14.37
CA LEU A 335 -14.02 15.54 13.52
C LEU A 335 -15.25 15.99 14.33
N MET A 336 -15.47 15.41 15.51
CA MET A 336 -16.53 15.82 16.44
C MET A 336 -16.38 17.30 16.82
N GLY A 337 -15.15 17.75 17.10
CA GLY A 337 -14.86 19.15 17.41
C GLY A 337 -15.14 20.10 16.24
N GLN A 338 -14.77 19.71 15.02
CA GLN A 338 -15.00 20.49 13.82
C GLN A 338 -16.50 20.68 13.51
N GLU A 339 -17.30 19.60 13.54
CA GLU A 339 -18.73 19.71 13.23
C GLU A 339 -19.49 20.43 14.35
N LYS A 340 -19.07 20.27 15.61
CA LYS A 340 -19.63 21.06 16.72
C LYS A 340 -19.41 22.57 16.52
N MET A 341 -18.21 22.97 16.09
CA MET A 341 -17.93 24.36 15.73
C MET A 341 -18.81 24.84 14.57
N LYS A 342 -19.05 24.00 13.57
CA LYS A 342 -19.89 24.32 12.43
C LYS A 342 -21.36 24.52 12.83
N ILE A 343 -21.91 23.65 13.67
CA ILE A 343 -23.27 23.82 14.22
C ILE A 343 -23.37 25.14 14.99
N GLN A 344 -22.38 25.45 15.84
CA GLN A 344 -22.33 26.71 16.57
C GLN A 344 -22.23 27.94 15.65
N LEU A 345 -21.51 27.81 14.53
CA LEU A 345 -21.42 28.87 13.52
C LEU A 345 -22.77 29.07 12.82
N ASP A 346 -23.44 27.99 12.41
CA ASP A 346 -24.76 28.05 11.78
C ASP A 346 -25.82 28.67 12.73
N GLU A 347 -25.77 28.32 14.02
CA GLU A 347 -26.62 28.92 15.06
C GLU A 347 -26.35 30.43 15.20
N ALA A 348 -25.07 30.84 15.26
CA ALA A 348 -24.68 32.25 15.35
C ALA A 348 -25.06 33.05 14.09
N GLU A 349 -24.93 32.45 12.90
CA GLU A 349 -25.37 33.08 11.64
C GLU A 349 -26.88 33.28 11.61
N GLN A 350 -27.65 32.32 12.12
CA GLN A 350 -29.10 32.42 12.20
C GLN A 350 -29.52 33.49 13.22
N GLU A 351 -28.88 33.58 14.38
CA GLU A 351 -29.11 34.67 15.35
C GLU A 351 -28.81 36.05 14.74
N VAL A 352 -27.70 36.20 14.01
CA VAL A 352 -27.37 37.45 13.31
C VAL A 352 -28.45 37.82 12.28
N LYS A 353 -29.00 36.83 11.57
CA LYS A 353 -30.07 37.05 10.60
C LYS A 353 -31.38 37.48 11.28
N ASP A 354 -31.73 36.86 12.40
CA ASP A 354 -32.93 37.19 13.16
C ASP A 354 -32.83 38.57 13.82
N LEU A 355 -31.67 38.92 14.38
CA LEU A 355 -31.39 40.26 14.90
C LEU A 355 -31.47 41.34 13.81
N ARG A 356 -30.96 41.06 12.60
CA ARG A 356 -31.10 41.98 11.45
C ARG A 356 -32.56 42.17 11.05
N ALA A 357 -33.36 41.10 11.03
CA ALA A 357 -34.78 41.18 10.73
C ALA A 357 -35.55 41.99 11.78
N GLN A 358 -35.23 41.82 13.07
CA GLN A 358 -35.79 42.62 14.16
C GLN A 358 -35.43 44.11 14.03
N LEU A 359 -34.17 44.41 13.67
CA LEU A 359 -33.73 45.79 13.45
C LEU A 359 -34.47 46.46 12.28
N ASP A 360 -34.66 45.74 11.18
CA ASP A 360 -35.41 46.22 10.02
C ASP A 360 -36.90 46.43 10.36
N GLU A 361 -37.50 45.57 11.17
CA GLU A 361 -38.89 45.71 11.60
C GLU A 361 -39.08 46.85 12.61
N MET A 362 -38.14 47.04 13.54
CA MET A 362 -38.09 48.21 14.43
C MET A 362 -37.93 49.51 13.64
N SER A 363 -37.12 49.52 12.58
CA SER A 363 -36.96 50.68 11.69
C SER A 363 -38.24 51.06 10.94
N LYS A 364 -39.12 50.09 10.66
CA LYS A 364 -40.41 50.32 10.00
C LYS A 364 -41.51 50.78 10.96
N ARG A 365 -41.40 50.46 12.25
CA ARG A 365 -42.43 50.73 13.27
C ARG A 365 -42.33 52.09 13.94
N THR A 366 -41.29 52.88 13.71
CA THR A 366 -41.00 54.05 14.53
C THR A 366 -41.08 55.38 13.77
N ALA A 367 -42.30 55.93 13.79
CA ALA A 367 -42.58 57.36 13.59
C ALA A 367 -43.17 57.93 14.89
N ALA A 368 -42.31 58.23 15.87
CA ALA A 368 -42.69 58.95 17.09
C ALA A 368 -41.48 59.71 17.65
N PRO A 369 -41.64 60.99 18.06
CA PRO A 369 -40.53 61.90 18.40
C PRO A 369 -39.80 61.56 19.71
N GLU A 370 -40.41 60.84 20.64
CA GLU A 370 -39.70 60.30 21.84
C GLU A 370 -38.68 59.23 21.44
N LEU A 371 -38.97 58.52 20.35
CA LEU A 371 -38.11 57.49 19.79
C LEU A 371 -37.01 58.07 18.88
N GLU A 372 -37.13 59.32 18.42
CA GLU A 372 -36.01 60.06 17.82
C GLU A 372 -34.95 60.41 18.85
N GLN A 373 -35.35 60.69 20.08
CA GLN A 373 -34.43 60.98 21.18
C GLN A 373 -33.74 59.70 21.67
N GLU A 374 -34.49 58.59 21.79
CA GLU A 374 -33.90 57.27 22.06
C GLU A 374 -33.09 56.74 20.87
N LEU A 375 -33.51 56.94 19.61
CA LEU A 375 -32.70 56.62 18.43
C LEU A 375 -31.47 57.48 18.33
N SER A 376 -31.51 58.75 18.75
CA SER A 376 -30.31 59.59 18.81
C SER A 376 -29.34 59.01 19.83
N LYS A 377 -29.83 58.62 21.01
CA LYS A 377 -29.02 58.01 22.06
C LYS A 377 -28.49 56.63 21.67
N LEU A 378 -29.32 55.78 21.07
CA LEU A 378 -28.94 54.47 20.52
C LEU A 378 -28.04 54.61 19.29
N LYS A 379 -28.15 55.66 18.47
CA LYS A 379 -27.19 55.94 17.38
C LYS A 379 -25.86 56.44 17.94
N GLU A 380 -25.86 57.22 19.02
CA GLU A 380 -24.65 57.58 19.74
C GLU A 380 -24.00 56.36 20.40
N GLU A 381 -24.78 55.49 21.03
CA GLU A 381 -24.29 54.23 21.60
C GLU A 381 -23.83 53.25 20.52
N LEU A 382 -24.54 53.14 19.39
CA LEU A 382 -24.15 52.31 18.25
C LEU A 382 -22.90 52.87 17.56
N THR A 383 -22.75 54.19 17.45
CA THR A 383 -21.52 54.79 16.92
C THR A 383 -20.36 54.66 17.91
N ALA A 384 -20.63 54.68 19.22
CA ALA A 384 -19.63 54.39 20.25
C ALA A 384 -19.22 52.92 20.23
N VAL A 385 -20.16 51.98 20.12
CA VAL A 385 -19.91 50.54 19.98
C VAL A 385 -19.22 50.24 18.65
N ARG A 386 -19.60 50.91 17.55
CA ARG A 386 -18.96 50.75 16.25
C ARG A 386 -17.55 51.28 16.28
N ARG A 387 -17.30 52.47 16.84
CA ARG A 387 -15.95 52.99 17.09
C ARG A 387 -15.16 52.06 17.98
N LYS A 388 -15.76 51.52 19.04
CA LYS A 388 -15.09 50.54 19.92
C LYS A 388 -14.75 49.26 19.16
N SER A 389 -15.67 48.73 18.36
CA SER A 389 -15.44 47.56 17.52
C SER A 389 -14.38 47.84 16.47
N GLU A 390 -14.36 49.01 15.83
CA GLU A 390 -13.35 49.43 14.86
C GLU A 390 -11.99 49.56 15.56
N THR A 391 -11.93 50.15 16.75
CA THR A 391 -10.68 50.20 17.54
C THR A 391 -10.21 48.84 18.03
N ASP A 392 -11.12 47.93 18.37
CA ASP A 392 -10.78 46.56 18.76
C ASP A 392 -10.35 45.73 17.54
N LEU A 393 -10.96 45.94 16.37
CA LEU A 393 -10.57 45.33 15.09
C LEU A 393 -9.21 45.87 14.62
N GLU A 394 -8.95 47.16 14.79
CA GLU A 394 -7.63 47.78 14.57
C GLU A 394 -6.60 47.22 15.54
N ARG A 395 -6.95 47.05 16.83
CA ARG A 395 -6.06 46.43 17.83
C ARG A 395 -5.77 44.96 17.48
N VAL A 396 -6.77 44.20 17.06
CA VAL A 396 -6.62 42.80 16.64
C VAL A 396 -5.80 42.71 15.36
N ASN A 397 -6.05 43.56 14.37
CA ASN A 397 -5.25 43.63 13.15
C ASN A 397 -3.80 44.04 13.45
N ALA A 398 -3.58 45.01 14.35
CA ALA A 398 -2.24 45.38 14.80
C ALA A 398 -1.54 44.22 15.51
N ASN A 399 -2.25 43.48 16.37
CA ASN A 399 -1.71 42.27 17.00
C ASN A 399 -1.43 41.15 16.00
N LEU A 400 -2.29 40.97 14.99
CA LEU A 400 -2.12 39.98 13.94
C LEU A 400 -0.94 40.34 13.03
N SER A 401 -0.80 41.61 12.65
CA SER A 401 0.38 42.12 11.95
C SER A 401 1.65 41.99 12.80
N ARG A 402 1.57 42.22 14.11
CA ARG A 402 2.69 41.98 15.05
C ARG A 402 3.07 40.51 15.09
N LEU A 403 2.09 39.61 15.23
CA LEU A 403 2.31 38.17 15.24
C LEU A 403 2.84 37.66 13.90
N GLN A 404 2.34 38.18 12.77
CA GLN A 404 2.89 37.88 11.45
C GLN A 404 4.33 38.37 11.32
N GLY A 405 4.65 39.56 11.85
CA GLY A 405 6.01 40.09 11.92
C GLY A 405 6.92 39.23 12.81
N GLU A 406 6.45 38.80 13.97
CA GLU A 406 7.16 37.87 14.85
C GLU A 406 7.35 36.51 14.22
N ASN A 407 6.35 35.97 13.52
CA ASN A 407 6.42 34.68 12.85
C ASN A 407 7.38 34.77 11.64
N LYS A 408 7.38 35.88 10.92
CA LYS A 408 8.37 36.18 9.88
C LYS A 408 9.78 36.29 10.48
N ARG A 409 9.94 37.01 11.60
CA ARG A 409 11.22 37.11 12.33
C ARG A 409 11.69 35.75 12.85
N LEU A 410 10.79 34.92 13.39
CA LEU A 410 11.10 33.57 13.84
C LEU A 410 11.47 32.66 12.67
N THR A 411 10.80 32.79 11.53
CA THR A 411 11.13 32.05 10.31
C THR A 411 12.48 32.50 9.75
N GLU A 412 12.78 33.79 9.77
CA GLU A 412 14.09 34.33 9.39
C GLU A 412 15.17 33.90 10.38
N ASN A 413 14.90 33.90 11.68
CA ASN A 413 15.80 33.36 12.70
C ASN A 413 16.00 31.85 12.57
N LEU A 414 14.96 31.09 12.21
CA LEU A 414 15.06 29.66 11.95
C LEU A 414 15.90 29.41 10.71
N LYS A 415 15.69 30.17 9.63
CA LYS A 415 16.52 30.11 8.43
C LYS A 415 17.95 30.55 8.70
N ALA A 416 18.18 31.59 9.50
CA ALA A 416 19.49 32.05 9.91
C ALA A 416 20.18 31.04 10.83
N SER A 417 19.44 30.38 11.72
CA SER A 417 19.91 29.28 12.57
C SER A 417 20.24 28.04 11.74
N GLN A 418 19.42 27.70 10.74
CA GLN A 418 19.71 26.64 9.78
C GLN A 418 20.90 26.98 8.88
N ALA A 419 21.01 28.24 8.43
CA ALA A 419 22.15 28.71 7.66
C ALA A 419 23.42 28.71 8.50
N SER A 420 23.36 29.17 9.75
CA SER A 420 24.46 29.11 10.72
C SER A 420 24.81 27.67 11.08
N TYR A 421 23.82 26.77 11.20
CA TYR A 421 24.06 25.33 11.37
C TYR A 421 24.76 24.76 10.15
N ASN A 422 24.30 25.09 8.94
CA ASN A 422 24.90 24.64 7.70
C ASN A 422 26.30 25.25 7.50
N GLU A 423 26.52 26.49 7.92
CA GLU A 423 27.80 27.19 7.86
C GLU A 423 28.75 26.65 8.93
N ILE A 424 28.28 26.33 10.13
CA ILE A 424 29.05 25.58 11.13
C ILE A 424 29.34 24.18 10.62
N ASN A 425 28.42 23.54 9.93
CA ASN A 425 28.62 22.22 9.35
C ASN A 425 29.59 22.28 8.15
N GLU A 426 29.53 23.33 7.34
CA GLU A 426 30.50 23.60 6.27
C GLU A 426 31.84 24.05 6.82
N GLN A 427 31.88 24.82 7.90
CA GLN A 427 33.09 25.13 8.65
C GLN A 427 33.62 23.90 9.36
N TYR A 428 32.78 22.96 9.79
CA TYR A 428 33.19 21.69 10.36
C TYR A 428 33.73 20.78 9.25
N ILE A 429 33.09 20.76 8.09
CA ILE A 429 33.60 20.09 6.88
C ILE A 429 34.90 20.75 6.44
N ASN A 430 34.99 22.08 6.41
CA ASN A 430 36.18 22.83 6.04
C ASN A 430 37.24 22.76 7.14
N LEU A 431 36.92 22.61 8.42
CA LEU A 431 37.89 22.34 9.49
C LEU A 431 38.38 20.89 9.37
N LEU A 432 37.51 19.97 8.95
CA LEU A 432 37.89 18.60 8.59
C LEU A 432 38.74 18.56 7.30
N TRP A 433 38.69 19.59 6.45
CA TRP A 433 39.38 19.67 5.15
C TRP A 433 40.61 20.63 5.10
N GLU A 434 40.58 21.77 5.78
CA GLU A 434 41.61 22.84 5.85
C GLU A 434 42.49 22.70 7.10
N ASP A 435 41.95 22.20 8.23
CA ASP A 435 42.72 21.93 9.46
C ASP A 435 43.42 20.55 9.42
N GLY A 436 43.49 19.93 8.23
CA GLY A 436 44.46 18.87 7.95
C GLY A 436 44.33 17.60 8.81
N MET A 437 43.11 17.04 8.96
CA MET A 437 42.96 15.61 9.34
C MET A 437 42.80 14.69 8.13
N PHE A 438 42.73 15.25 6.92
CA PHE A 438 43.02 14.55 5.69
C PHE A 438 44.20 15.26 5.02
N LEU A 439 45.39 14.88 5.46
CA LEU A 439 46.62 15.06 4.69
C LEU A 439 46.39 14.50 3.28
N ASP A 440 46.81 15.26 2.26
CA ASP A 440 46.88 14.78 0.89
C ASP A 440 47.56 13.39 0.89
N GLU A 441 47.02 12.45 0.10
CA GLU A 441 47.41 11.02 0.09
C GLU A 441 48.91 10.77 -0.21
N ASP A 442 49.69 11.80 -0.51
CA ASP A 442 51.15 11.73 -0.70
C ASP A 442 52.00 12.27 0.48
N ASP A 443 51.43 12.96 1.48
CA ASP A 443 52.20 13.58 2.59
C ASP A 443 51.95 12.97 3.99
N LEU A 444 51.14 11.92 4.11
CA LEU A 444 51.09 11.10 5.34
C LEU A 444 52.27 10.15 5.42
N GLN A 445 53.39 10.64 5.96
CA GLN A 445 54.33 9.74 6.61
C GLN A 445 53.60 8.93 7.68
N GLU A 446 53.92 7.63 7.72
CA GLU A 446 53.38 6.51 8.51
C GLU A 446 53.15 6.71 10.03
N GLN A 447 53.23 7.91 10.60
CA GLN A 447 53.43 8.10 12.04
C GLN A 447 52.28 8.62 12.89
N ASP A 448 51.19 9.18 12.34
CA ASP A 448 50.15 9.83 13.19
C ASP A 448 48.70 9.34 12.98
N ALA A 449 48.49 8.07 12.61
CA ALA A 449 47.17 7.46 12.69
C ALA A 449 46.95 6.74 14.05
N PRO A 450 45.76 6.84 14.68
CA PRO A 450 45.48 6.11 15.91
C PRO A 450 45.68 4.60 15.70
N PRO A 451 46.25 3.90 16.70
CA PRO A 451 46.69 2.52 16.55
C PRO A 451 45.53 1.65 16.06
N ALA A 452 45.84 0.73 15.12
CA ALA A 452 44.88 -0.25 14.66
C ALA A 452 44.21 -0.92 15.88
N PRO A 453 42.90 -1.17 15.84
CA PRO A 453 42.21 -1.79 16.97
C PRO A 453 42.89 -3.13 17.30
N SER A 454 43.57 -3.16 18.44
CA SER A 454 44.29 -4.34 18.92
C SER A 454 43.31 -5.49 19.18
N GLY A 455 43.69 -6.71 18.78
CA GLY A 455 42.93 -7.94 19.06
C GLY A 455 42.04 -8.46 17.93
N VAL A 456 42.14 -7.96 16.69
CA VAL A 456 41.39 -8.56 15.55
C VAL A 456 41.85 -10.00 15.29
N ARG A 457 43.16 -10.28 15.39
CA ARG A 457 43.72 -11.65 15.32
C ARG A 457 43.18 -12.57 16.41
N GLU A 458 43.09 -12.07 17.64
CA GLU A 458 42.52 -12.80 18.78
C GLU A 458 41.02 -13.09 18.57
N ARG A 459 40.28 -12.16 17.96
CA ARG A 459 38.83 -12.30 17.68
C ARG A 459 38.52 -13.22 16.50
N ILE A 460 39.40 -13.34 15.51
CA ILE A 460 39.23 -14.32 14.41
C ILE A 460 39.63 -15.72 14.84
N GLY A 461 40.57 -15.85 15.79
CA GLY A 461 41.14 -17.12 16.24
C GLY A 461 42.25 -17.64 15.32
N GLU A 462 43.25 -18.33 15.88
CA GLU A 462 44.43 -18.77 15.10
C GLU A 462 44.10 -19.78 14.00
N GLU A 463 43.05 -20.59 14.17
CA GLU A 463 42.62 -21.54 13.13
C GLU A 463 42.17 -20.82 11.84
N VAL A 464 41.47 -19.69 11.97
CA VAL A 464 41.00 -18.89 10.85
C VAL A 464 42.15 -18.09 10.25
N TYR A 465 43.06 -17.60 11.09
CA TYR A 465 44.25 -16.88 10.65
C TYR A 465 45.19 -17.78 9.81
N GLU A 466 45.52 -18.98 10.28
CA GLU A 466 46.41 -19.91 9.55
C GLU A 466 45.82 -20.35 8.19
N LYS A 467 44.50 -20.57 8.12
CA LYS A 467 43.80 -20.90 6.86
C LYS A 467 43.91 -19.78 5.82
N LEU A 468 43.96 -18.53 6.27
CA LEU A 468 43.96 -17.34 5.42
C LEU A 468 45.37 -16.80 5.12
N ALA A 469 46.33 -17.01 6.02
CA ALA A 469 47.69 -16.48 5.91
C ALA A 469 48.46 -17.02 4.69
N GLY A 470 48.15 -18.25 4.24
CA GLY A 470 48.77 -18.87 3.07
C GLY A 470 48.04 -18.62 1.74
N LYS A 471 47.01 -17.76 1.72
CA LYS A 471 46.14 -17.56 0.56
C LYS A 471 46.36 -16.19 -0.08
N ARG A 472 46.46 -16.17 -1.41
CA ARG A 472 46.57 -14.94 -2.22
C ARG A 472 45.16 -14.47 -2.57
N LEU A 473 44.64 -13.55 -1.78
CA LEU A 473 43.30 -13.00 -1.94
C LEU A 473 43.34 -11.61 -2.58
N VAL A 474 42.30 -11.32 -3.38
CA VAL A 474 42.07 -9.98 -3.93
C VAL A 474 40.82 -9.40 -3.27
N VAL A 475 40.92 -8.21 -2.69
CA VAL A 475 39.81 -7.49 -2.06
C VAL A 475 39.48 -6.24 -2.88
N VAL A 476 38.21 -6.06 -3.25
CA VAL A 476 37.73 -4.97 -4.10
C VAL A 476 36.79 -4.06 -3.31
N GLY A 477 37.18 -2.80 -3.17
CA GLY A 477 36.44 -1.77 -2.45
C GLY A 477 36.51 -1.90 -0.92
N GLY A 478 35.61 -1.21 -0.23
CA GLY A 478 35.54 -1.16 1.25
C GLY A 478 36.17 0.07 1.88
N HIS A 479 35.94 0.24 3.18
CA HIS A 479 36.42 1.39 3.95
C HIS A 479 37.95 1.32 4.19
N ALA A 480 38.66 2.45 4.08
CA ALA A 480 40.12 2.51 4.19
C ALA A 480 40.67 1.87 5.48
N ASN A 481 40.04 2.12 6.63
CA ASN A 481 40.41 1.51 7.91
C ASN A 481 40.28 -0.02 7.92
N THR A 482 39.26 -0.59 7.26
CA THR A 482 39.10 -2.04 7.14
C THR A 482 40.18 -2.63 6.23
N GLN A 483 40.52 -1.96 5.13
CA GLN A 483 41.61 -2.40 4.26
C GLN A 483 42.96 -2.34 4.98
N ARG A 484 43.24 -1.29 5.77
CA ARG A 484 44.46 -1.16 6.58
C ARG A 484 44.64 -2.34 7.53
N VAL A 485 43.61 -2.64 8.33
CA VAL A 485 43.65 -3.77 9.28
C VAL A 485 43.84 -5.11 8.56
N LEU A 486 43.21 -5.32 7.40
CA LEU A 486 43.39 -6.55 6.63
C LEU A 486 44.77 -6.63 5.96
N ARG A 487 45.36 -5.51 5.52
CA ARG A 487 46.74 -5.44 5.00
C ARG A 487 47.77 -5.76 6.08
N GLU A 488 47.57 -5.23 7.29
CA GLU A 488 48.44 -5.54 8.45
C GLU A 488 48.36 -7.02 8.84
N LEU A 489 47.18 -7.63 8.79
CA LEU A 489 46.98 -9.05 9.11
C LEU A 489 47.43 -10.00 8.00
N PHE A 490 47.27 -9.61 6.73
CA PHE A 490 47.57 -10.43 5.56
C PHE A 490 48.29 -9.61 4.48
N PRO A 491 49.62 -9.46 4.57
CA PRO A 491 50.42 -8.63 3.66
C PRO A 491 50.38 -9.10 2.19
N GLU A 492 50.15 -10.39 1.97
CA GLU A 492 50.11 -11.01 0.64
C GLU A 492 48.78 -10.80 -0.11
N TRP A 493 47.79 -10.14 0.52
CA TRP A 493 46.52 -9.81 -0.12
C TRP A 493 46.62 -8.55 -0.95
N ARG A 494 45.97 -8.54 -2.11
CA ARG A 494 45.90 -7.37 -2.99
C ARG A 494 44.60 -6.63 -2.80
N PHE A 495 44.66 -5.30 -2.78
CA PHE A 495 43.49 -4.44 -2.56
C PHE A 495 43.33 -3.50 -3.74
N PHE A 496 42.12 -3.45 -4.31
CA PHE A 496 41.76 -2.52 -5.38
C PHE A 496 40.77 -1.50 -4.85
N ALA A 497 40.97 -0.23 -5.24
CA ALA A 497 40.05 0.85 -4.92
C ALA A 497 38.70 0.66 -5.62
N VAL A 498 37.69 1.41 -5.18
CA VAL A 498 36.30 1.29 -5.68
C VAL A 498 36.23 1.53 -7.20
N ASP A 499 37.07 2.42 -7.75
CA ASP A 499 37.06 2.82 -9.16
C ASP A 499 38.19 2.21 -10.01
N GLU A 500 38.99 1.33 -9.40
CA GLU A 500 40.13 0.72 -10.06
C GLU A 500 39.70 -0.58 -10.77
N LYS A 501 40.08 -0.72 -12.05
CA LYS A 501 39.76 -1.92 -12.81
C LYS A 501 40.68 -3.06 -12.39
N LEU A 502 40.12 -4.26 -12.18
CA LEU A 502 40.92 -5.48 -12.09
C LEU A 502 41.57 -5.77 -13.45
N THR A 503 42.81 -5.30 -13.63
CA THR A 503 43.61 -5.52 -14.84
C THR A 503 44.72 -6.56 -14.67
N ASP A 504 44.96 -7.03 -13.45
CA ASP A 504 46.04 -7.98 -13.14
C ASP A 504 45.68 -9.43 -13.50
N SER A 505 46.71 -10.24 -13.78
CA SER A 505 46.56 -11.66 -14.10
C SER A 505 45.93 -12.44 -12.94
N MET A 506 44.65 -12.77 -13.08
CA MET A 506 43.85 -13.51 -12.08
C MET A 506 44.24 -14.99 -11.93
N SER A 507 45.20 -15.48 -12.73
CA SER A 507 45.63 -16.90 -12.78
C SER A 507 46.38 -17.39 -11.53
N ALA A 508 46.71 -16.48 -10.60
CA ALA A 508 47.47 -16.77 -9.39
C ALA A 508 46.71 -16.39 -8.09
N VAL A 509 45.40 -16.13 -8.16
CA VAL A 509 44.57 -15.69 -7.03
C VAL A 509 43.71 -16.85 -6.54
N ASP A 510 43.70 -17.09 -5.22
CA ASP A 510 42.94 -18.17 -4.61
C ASP A 510 41.45 -17.82 -4.45
N ALA A 511 41.11 -16.54 -4.24
CA ALA A 511 39.74 -16.03 -4.16
C ALA A 511 39.66 -14.50 -4.26
N VAL A 512 38.47 -14.00 -4.60
CA VAL A 512 38.16 -12.55 -4.64
C VAL A 512 37.06 -12.18 -3.65
N ALA A 513 37.28 -11.17 -2.83
CA ALA A 513 36.30 -10.61 -1.92
C ALA A 513 35.85 -9.23 -2.41
N VAL A 514 34.53 -9.02 -2.59
CA VAL A 514 33.98 -7.71 -2.99
C VAL A 514 33.15 -7.13 -1.85
N LEU A 515 33.58 -5.99 -1.33
CA LEU A 515 32.92 -5.30 -0.21
C LEU A 515 31.77 -4.44 -0.73
N ALA A 516 30.64 -5.08 -1.01
CA ALA A 516 29.54 -4.55 -1.83
C ALA A 516 28.86 -3.28 -1.28
N ARG A 517 29.01 -2.98 0.02
CA ARG A 517 28.40 -1.79 0.64
C ARG A 517 29.09 -0.47 0.23
N TYR A 518 30.31 -0.55 -0.30
CA TYR A 518 31.12 0.61 -0.72
C TYR A 518 31.52 0.52 -2.20
N THR A 519 30.99 -0.46 -2.92
CA THR A 519 31.36 -0.72 -4.31
C THR A 519 30.13 -0.53 -5.18
N SER A 520 30.25 0.30 -6.23
CA SER A 520 29.13 0.55 -7.15
C SER A 520 28.69 -0.75 -7.84
N HIS A 521 27.39 -0.86 -8.16
CA HIS A 521 26.84 -2.03 -8.87
C HIS A 521 27.58 -2.31 -10.19
N LYS A 522 28.10 -1.26 -10.84
CA LYS A 522 28.88 -1.38 -12.07
C LYS A 522 30.22 -2.08 -11.84
N ASN A 523 30.90 -1.79 -10.73
CA ASN A 523 32.22 -2.34 -10.41
C ASN A 523 32.10 -3.76 -9.83
N VAL A 524 31.00 -4.07 -9.13
CA VAL A 524 30.66 -5.45 -8.73
C VAL A 524 30.44 -6.35 -9.95
N GLU A 525 29.71 -5.89 -10.96
CA GLU A 525 29.48 -6.62 -12.21
C GLU A 525 30.78 -6.80 -13.03
N GLN A 526 31.66 -5.80 -13.03
CA GLN A 526 32.99 -5.91 -13.67
C GLN A 526 33.88 -6.93 -12.96
N ALA A 527 33.95 -6.91 -11.63
CA ALA A 527 34.68 -7.90 -10.86
C ALA A 527 34.14 -9.31 -11.10
N ARG A 528 32.81 -9.46 -11.14
CA ARG A 528 32.14 -10.74 -11.48
C ARG A 528 32.50 -11.23 -12.87
N ALA A 529 32.57 -10.35 -13.87
CA ALA A 529 32.98 -10.71 -15.23
C ALA A 529 34.44 -11.17 -15.31
N ALA A 530 35.35 -10.45 -14.63
CA ALA A 530 36.77 -10.79 -14.57
C ALA A 530 37.00 -12.15 -13.88
N VAL A 531 36.34 -12.37 -12.74
CA VAL A 531 36.44 -13.62 -11.99
C VAL A 531 35.88 -14.81 -12.75
N LYS A 532 34.73 -14.65 -13.43
CA LYS A 532 34.13 -15.71 -14.26
C LYS A 532 35.03 -16.14 -15.42
N SER A 533 35.85 -15.21 -15.94
CA SER A 533 36.79 -15.52 -17.02
C SER A 533 38.05 -16.29 -16.54
N ALA A 534 38.35 -16.23 -15.24
CA ALA A 534 39.55 -16.82 -14.64
C ALA A 534 39.28 -18.05 -13.76
N ASP A 535 38.02 -18.47 -13.61
CA ASP A 535 37.57 -19.60 -12.77
C ASP A 535 38.02 -19.51 -11.29
N VAL A 536 38.00 -18.28 -10.75
CA VAL A 536 38.36 -18.00 -9.34
C VAL A 536 37.09 -17.91 -8.48
N PRO A 537 37.05 -18.39 -7.23
CA PRO A 537 35.89 -18.19 -6.36
C PRO A 537 35.76 -16.73 -5.89
N MET A 538 34.53 -16.21 -5.88
CA MET A 538 34.23 -14.83 -5.47
C MET A 538 33.18 -14.78 -4.35
N LEU A 539 33.49 -14.00 -3.31
CA LEU A 539 32.61 -13.69 -2.20
C LEU A 539 32.18 -12.23 -2.24
N THR A 540 30.88 -11.96 -2.36
CA THR A 540 30.31 -10.64 -2.07
C THR A 540 29.99 -10.51 -0.60
N VAL A 541 30.63 -9.56 0.07
CA VAL A 541 30.50 -9.32 1.50
C VAL A 541 29.74 -8.01 1.74
N SER A 542 28.65 -8.07 2.51
CA SER A 542 27.78 -6.93 2.81
C SER A 542 28.12 -6.20 4.13
N TYR A 543 29.11 -6.69 4.86
CA TYR A 543 29.58 -6.15 6.15
C TYR A 543 31.04 -5.69 6.08
N ASN A 544 31.40 -4.65 6.85
CA ASN A 544 32.74 -4.04 6.81
C ASN A 544 33.68 -4.45 7.95
N GLY A 545 33.22 -5.31 8.86
CA GLY A 545 34.04 -5.71 10.01
C GLY A 545 35.17 -6.64 9.57
N PRO A 546 36.45 -6.34 9.84
CA PRO A 546 37.58 -7.17 9.40
C PRO A 546 37.48 -8.60 9.94
N THR A 547 37.01 -8.79 11.19
CA THR A 547 36.75 -10.12 11.78
C THR A 547 35.70 -10.90 10.99
N SER A 548 34.57 -10.27 10.67
CA SER A 548 33.48 -10.92 9.93
C SER A 548 33.88 -11.26 8.50
N ILE A 549 34.65 -10.38 7.84
CA ILE A 549 35.21 -10.63 6.50
C ILE A 549 36.12 -11.86 6.53
N CYS A 550 37.06 -11.95 7.49
CA CYS A 550 37.96 -13.09 7.64
C CYS A 550 37.19 -14.39 7.89
N GLN A 551 36.22 -14.39 8.80
CA GLN A 551 35.39 -15.56 9.08
C GLN A 551 34.59 -16.03 7.86
N ALA A 552 34.13 -15.11 7.02
CA ALA A 552 33.41 -15.43 5.81
C ALA A 552 34.32 -16.00 4.71
N LEU A 553 35.53 -15.44 4.57
CA LEU A 553 36.54 -15.93 3.63
C LEU A 553 37.03 -17.33 4.03
N ALA A 554 37.28 -17.58 5.31
CA ALA A 554 37.69 -18.89 5.80
C ALA A 554 36.60 -19.97 5.78
N LYS A 555 35.33 -19.59 5.57
CA LYS A 555 34.24 -20.54 5.30
C LYS A 555 34.10 -20.88 3.81
N MET A 556 34.56 -19.98 2.94
CA MET A 556 34.50 -20.16 1.50
C MET A 556 35.70 -20.95 0.98
N LEU A 557 36.89 -20.64 1.50
CA LEU A 557 38.15 -21.33 1.24
C LEU A 557 38.27 -22.59 2.09
#